data_AF-A0A8J5LCS6-F1
#
_entry.id   AF-A0A8J5LCS6-F1
#
_cell.length_a   1.000
_cell.length_b   1.000
_cell.length_c   1.000
_cell.angle_alpha   90.00
_cell.angle_beta   90.00
_cell.angle_gamma   90.00
#
_symmetry.space_group_name_H-M   'P 1'
#
loop_
_entity.id
_entity.type
_entity.pdbx_description
1 polymer ?
#
loop_
_entity_poly.entity_id
_entity_poly.type
_entity_poly.pdbx_seq_one_letter_code
_entity_poly.pdbx_strand_id
1 'polypeptide(L)'
;MPIIGIAEEYYAEHEDYDDKGKQITDNETRYSSQTEPHILVNKISQHAVLPQRQTTGFAGLDIAACHTVIIEPNGRELVHTGLRIESDWPPALVWHRTAK
;
A
#
# COMPACT_ATOMS: atom_id res chain seq x y z
N MET A 1 22.39 0.42 12.10
CA MET A 1 20.98 0.83 12.26
C MET A 1 20.14 -0.42 12.03
N PRO A 2 19.26 -0.82 12.97
CA PRO A 2 18.69 -2.15 12.95
C PRO A 2 17.57 -2.24 11.90
N ILE A 3 17.63 -3.32 11.13
CA ILE A 3 16.59 -3.79 10.22
C ILE A 3 15.57 -4.53 11.10
N ILE A 4 14.33 -4.04 11.16
CA ILE A 4 13.23 -4.76 11.79
C ILE A 4 12.53 -5.53 10.66
N GLY A 5 12.81 -6.82 10.57
CA GLY A 5 12.03 -7.75 9.76
C GLY A 5 10.83 -8.29 10.54
N ILE A 6 9.78 -8.70 9.83
CA ILE A 6 9.10 -10.02 9.91
C ILE A 6 7.88 -10.05 8.97
N ALA A 7 7.78 -11.10 8.17
CA ALA A 7 6.59 -11.94 8.05
C ALA A 7 7.00 -13.29 7.43
N GLU A 8 7.24 -14.28 8.29
CA GLU A 8 7.11 -15.68 7.91
C GLU A 8 5.61 -15.92 7.68
N GLU A 9 5.21 -16.27 6.46
CA GLU A 9 4.03 -17.11 6.26
C GLU A 9 4.12 -17.83 4.90
N TYR A 10 4.12 -19.16 5.02
CA TYR A 10 4.19 -20.17 3.98
C TYR A 10 3.12 -19.98 2.90
N TYR A 11 3.55 -19.94 1.63
CA TYR A 11 2.71 -20.38 0.50
C TYR A 11 3.46 -21.48 -0.23
N ALA A 12 2.81 -22.65 -0.34
CA ALA A 12 3.35 -23.83 -0.98
C ALA A 12 3.73 -23.54 -2.44
N GLU A 13 4.91 -24.01 -2.84
CA GLU A 13 5.39 -23.95 -4.21
C GLU A 13 4.44 -24.74 -5.12
N HIS A 14 3.68 -24.06 -5.96
CA HIS A 14 3.03 -24.67 -7.11
C HIS A 14 4.06 -24.70 -8.24
N GLU A 15 4.64 -25.87 -8.49
CA GLU A 15 5.43 -26.12 -9.69
C GLU A 15 4.49 -26.14 -10.90
N ASP A 16 4.47 -25.07 -11.69
CA ASP A 16 3.66 -24.99 -12.90
C ASP A 16 4.39 -25.69 -14.07
N TYR A 17 3.84 -26.83 -14.46
CA TYR A 17 4.24 -27.56 -15.66
C TYR A 17 3.29 -27.20 -16.81
N ASP A 18 3.80 -27.09 -18.04
CA ASP A 18 2.91 -26.98 -19.20
C ASP A 18 2.14 -28.30 -19.45
N ASP A 19 1.09 -28.26 -20.28
CA ASP A 19 0.30 -29.45 -20.68
C ASP A 19 1.14 -30.56 -21.37
N LYS A 20 2.44 -30.34 -21.57
CA LYS A 20 3.38 -31.29 -22.17
C LYS A 20 4.46 -31.75 -21.19
N GLY A 21 4.36 -31.39 -19.90
CA GLY A 21 5.27 -31.80 -18.84
C GLY A 21 6.69 -31.23 -18.96
N LYS A 22 6.88 -30.15 -19.71
CA LYS A 22 8.18 -29.48 -19.82
C LYS A 22 8.28 -28.43 -18.72
N GLN A 23 9.39 -28.46 -17.97
CA GLN A 23 9.75 -27.37 -17.07
C GLN A 23 9.87 -26.08 -17.89
N ILE A 24 9.02 -25.12 -17.56
CA ILE A 24 9.12 -23.77 -18.07
C ILE A 24 10.43 -23.20 -17.50
N THR A 25 11.36 -22.85 -18.39
CA THR A 25 12.65 -22.28 -18.00
C THR A 25 12.59 -20.77 -18.28
N ASP A 26 12.56 -19.99 -17.21
CA ASP A 26 12.07 -18.62 -17.13
C ASP A 26 12.96 -17.55 -17.80
N ASN A 27 13.12 -17.60 -19.12
CA ASN A 27 13.81 -16.53 -19.84
C ASN A 27 12.91 -15.57 -20.61
N GLU A 28 11.60 -15.78 -20.70
CA GLU A 28 10.71 -14.82 -21.36
C GLU A 28 9.41 -14.63 -20.57
N THR A 29 9.26 -13.41 -20.04
CA THR A 29 8.14 -12.88 -19.23
C THR A 29 8.32 -13.01 -17.70
N ARG A 30 9.30 -12.26 -17.15
CA ARG A 30 9.29 -11.94 -15.73
C ARG A 30 8.19 -10.92 -15.46
N TYR A 31 7.07 -11.36 -14.91
CA TYR A 31 6.41 -10.52 -13.90
C TYR A 31 7.47 -10.27 -12.82
N SER A 32 7.95 -9.03 -12.73
CA SER A 32 8.82 -8.61 -11.63
C SER A 32 8.05 -8.84 -10.33
N SER A 33 8.43 -9.90 -9.64
CA SER A 33 7.86 -10.40 -8.41
C SER A 33 7.88 -9.34 -7.31
N GLN A 34 6.69 -9.00 -6.82
CA GLN A 34 6.42 -8.56 -5.44
C GLN A 34 7.17 -7.31 -4.96
N THR A 35 6.80 -6.13 -5.46
CA THR A 35 6.87 -4.94 -4.59
C THR A 35 5.74 -5.05 -3.58
N GLU A 36 6.06 -5.13 -2.30
CA GLU A 36 5.03 -4.94 -1.27
C GLU A 36 4.33 -3.61 -1.51
N PRO A 37 2.99 -3.55 -1.34
CA PRO A 37 2.25 -2.33 -1.55
C PRO A 37 2.79 -1.25 -0.62
N HIS A 38 3.20 -0.12 -1.20
CA HIS A 38 3.86 0.93 -0.46
C HIS A 38 3.13 2.26 -0.60
N ILE A 39 3.13 3.01 0.50
CA ILE A 39 2.55 4.35 0.51
C ILE A 39 3.70 5.33 0.61
N LEU A 40 3.87 6.14 -0.43
CA LEU A 40 4.80 7.25 -0.46
C LEU A 40 4.17 8.46 0.24
N VAL A 41 4.90 9.01 1.20
CA VAL A 41 4.43 10.14 2.02
C VAL A 41 5.43 11.28 1.91
N ASN A 42 4.96 12.44 1.45
CA ASN A 42 5.75 13.67 1.42
C ASN A 42 5.18 14.70 2.38
N LYS A 43 6.03 15.27 3.24
CA LYS A 43 5.67 16.37 4.14
C LYS A 43 5.70 17.69 3.36
N ILE A 44 4.56 18.34 3.24
CA ILE A 44 4.45 19.66 2.60
C ILE A 44 4.40 20.80 3.63
N SER A 45 4.34 20.47 4.92
CA SER A 45 4.40 21.42 6.04
C SER A 45 5.45 20.99 7.07
N GLN A 46 6.08 21.97 7.71
CA GLN A 46 7.04 21.72 8.80
C GLN A 46 6.40 21.08 10.04
N HIS A 47 5.08 21.22 10.20
CA HIS A 47 4.33 20.66 11.34
C HIS A 47 3.70 19.30 11.03
N ALA A 48 3.93 18.74 9.84
CA ALA A 48 3.39 17.46 9.46
C ALA A 48 4.07 16.30 10.21
N VAL A 49 3.27 15.31 10.63
CA VAL A 49 3.71 14.10 11.31
C VAL A 49 3.57 12.92 10.35
N LEU A 50 4.56 12.02 10.29
CA LEU A 50 4.44 10.83 9.45
C LEU A 50 3.37 9.89 10.03
N PRO A 51 2.52 9.27 9.20
CA PRO A 51 1.53 8.32 9.69
C PRO A 51 2.20 7.13 10.38
N GLN A 52 1.58 6.62 11.45
CA GLN A 52 2.13 5.53 12.24
C GLN A 52 1.11 4.42 12.42
N ARG A 53 1.57 3.17 12.32
CA ARG A 53 0.80 2.00 12.73
C ARG A 53 1.05 1.73 14.21
N GLN A 54 0.00 1.51 15.00
CA GLN A 54 0.17 1.19 16.43
C GLN A 54 0.73 -0.21 16.67
N THR A 55 0.26 -1.20 15.90
CA THR A 55 0.75 -2.59 15.95
C THR A 55 0.72 -3.21 14.55
N THR A 56 1.51 -4.25 14.30
CA THR A 56 1.66 -4.86 12.95
C THR A 56 0.35 -5.31 12.31
N GLY A 57 -0.62 -5.81 13.10
CA GLY A 57 -1.89 -6.35 12.60
C GLY A 57 -3.01 -5.32 12.38
N PHE A 58 -2.80 -4.04 12.69
CA PHE A 58 -3.86 -3.03 12.55
C PHE A 58 -4.02 -2.66 11.08
N ALA A 59 -5.25 -2.47 10.61
CA ALA A 59 -5.51 -2.12 9.20
C ALA A 59 -5.07 -0.69 8.83
N GLY A 60 -5.26 0.27 9.74
CA GLY A 60 -5.05 1.70 9.49
C GLY A 60 -3.71 2.28 9.95
N LEU A 61 -3.43 3.51 9.52
CA LEU A 61 -2.36 4.36 10.02
C LEU A 61 -2.99 5.56 10.75
N ASP A 62 -2.45 5.91 11.91
CA ASP A 62 -2.85 7.10 12.65
C ASP A 62 -2.43 8.36 11.88
N ILE A 63 -3.35 9.33 11.76
CA ILE A 63 -3.14 10.60 11.05
C ILE A 63 -3.28 11.75 12.05
N ALA A 64 -2.35 12.71 12.00
CA ALA A 64 -2.36 13.89 12.86
C ALA A 64 -2.67 15.18 12.07
N ALA A 65 -3.33 16.12 12.73
CA ALA A 65 -3.49 17.48 12.24
C ALA A 65 -2.14 18.23 12.26
N CYS A 66 -1.89 19.08 11.27
CA CYS A 66 -0.67 19.89 11.22
C CYS A 66 -0.83 21.29 11.85
N HIS A 67 -1.96 21.56 12.50
CA HIS A 67 -2.29 22.83 13.13
C HIS A 67 -3.35 22.62 14.20
N THR A 68 -3.52 23.62 15.08
CA THR A 68 -4.58 23.63 16.09
C THR A 68 -5.92 23.94 15.43
N VAL A 69 -6.95 23.19 15.82
CA VAL A 69 -8.32 23.35 15.35
C VAL A 69 -9.30 23.19 16.51
N ILE A 70 -10.39 23.96 16.51
CA ILE A 70 -11.49 23.84 17.46
C ILE A 70 -12.73 23.50 16.65
N ILE A 71 -13.32 22.32 16.91
CA ILE A 71 -14.54 21.88 16.25
C ILE A 71 -15.68 22.01 17.25
N GLU A 72 -16.58 22.96 17.00
CA GLU A 72 -17.74 23.20 17.84
C GLU A 72 -18.72 22.01 17.81
N PRO A 73 -19.57 21.83 18.85
CA PRO A 73 -20.59 20.78 18.84
C PRO A 73 -21.48 20.84 17.60
N ASN A 74 -21.66 19.70 16.93
CA ASN A 74 -22.35 19.56 15.63
C ASN A 74 -21.68 20.29 14.45
N GLY A 75 -20.47 20.81 14.63
CA GLY A 75 -19.65 21.39 13.57
C GLY A 75 -18.99 20.33 12.69
N ARG A 76 -18.51 20.77 11.52
CA ARG A 76 -17.71 19.96 10.60
C ARG A 76 -16.63 20.83 9.98
N GLU A 77 -15.39 20.32 9.95
CA GLU A 77 -14.25 21.03 9.38
C GLU A 77 -13.36 20.08 8.57
N LEU A 78 -12.71 20.64 7.54
CA LEU A 78 -11.64 19.97 6.81
C LEU A 78 -10.31 20.24 7.50
N VAL A 79 -9.78 19.25 8.23
CA VAL A 79 -8.54 19.40 8.98
C VAL A 79 -7.34 18.94 8.13
N HIS A 80 -6.43 19.86 7.86
CA HIS A 80 -5.20 19.59 7.12
C HIS A 80 -4.17 18.78 7.92
N THR A 81 -3.58 17.79 7.25
CA THR A 81 -2.53 16.90 7.78
C THR A 81 -1.11 17.37 7.42
N GLY A 82 -0.98 18.27 6.45
CA GLY A 82 0.32 18.70 5.92
C GLY A 82 1.08 17.62 5.16
N LEU A 83 0.40 16.55 4.73
CA LEU A 83 0.96 15.44 3.97
C LEU A 83 0.40 15.38 2.55
N ARG A 84 1.26 15.04 1.59
CA ARG A 84 0.87 14.52 0.27
C ARG A 84 1.11 13.01 0.28
N ILE A 85 0.12 12.25 -0.18
CA ILE A 85 0.17 10.79 -0.25
C ILE A 85 0.15 10.36 -1.72
N GLU A 86 0.97 9.37 -2.05
CA GLU A 86 1.00 8.67 -3.32
C GLU A 86 1.01 7.16 -3.02
N SER A 87 0.14 6.40 -3.67
CA SER A 87 -0.03 4.96 -3.45
C SER A 87 0.05 4.27 -4.79
N ASP A 88 0.80 3.16 -4.84
CA ASP A 88 0.97 2.31 -6.01
C ASP A 88 -0.10 1.20 -6.12
N TRP A 89 -1.03 1.14 -5.16
CA TRP A 89 -2.15 0.19 -5.12
C TRP A 89 -3.14 0.42 -6.29
N PRO A 90 -3.58 -0.63 -7.01
CA PRO A 90 -3.54 -0.65 -8.47
C PRO A 90 -4.47 0.38 -9.14
N PRO A 91 -3.98 1.11 -10.16
CA PRO A 91 -4.83 1.89 -11.04
C PRO A 91 -5.55 0.95 -12.01
N ALA A 92 -6.89 0.94 -11.91
CA ALA A 92 -7.84 0.43 -12.90
C ALA A 92 -7.74 -1.07 -13.28
N LEU A 93 -8.54 -1.89 -12.58
CA LEU A 93 -9.36 -2.87 -13.31
C LEU A 93 -10.33 -2.08 -14.20
N VAL A 94 -9.90 -1.80 -15.43
CA VAL A 94 -10.81 -1.35 -16.49
C VAL A 94 -11.76 -2.52 -16.76
N TRP A 95 -12.98 -2.42 -16.24
CA TRP A 95 -14.07 -3.28 -16.70
C TRP A 95 -14.33 -2.94 -18.17
N HIS A 96 -13.73 -3.68 -19.08
CA HIS A 96 -14.24 -3.76 -20.45
C HIS A 96 -15.61 -4.42 -20.37
N ARG A 97 -16.67 -3.60 -20.30
CA ARG A 97 -18.01 -4.07 -20.66
C ARG A 97 -17.96 -4.39 -22.15
N THR A 98 -17.72 -5.65 -22.48
CA THR A 98 -18.03 -6.16 -23.81
C THR A 98 -19.55 -6.21 -23.91
N ALA A 99 -20.15 -5.13 -24.44
CA ALA A 99 -21.51 -5.18 -24.91
C ALA A 99 -21.54 -6.13 -26.12
N LYS A 100 -22.34 -7.19 -26.04
CA LYS A 100 -22.75 -7.98 -27.21
C LYS A 100 -23.91 -7.28 -27.90
#